data_AF-A0A9J6BHT1-F1
#
_entry.id   AF-A0A9J6BHT1-F1
#
_cell.length_a   1.000
_cell.length_b   1.000
_cell.length_c   1.000
_cell.angle_alpha   90.00
_cell.angle_beta   90.00
_cell.angle_gamma   90.00
#
_symmetry.space_group_name_H-M   'P 1'
#
loop_
_entity.id
_entity.type
_entity.pdbx_description
1 polymer ?
#
loop_
_entity_poly.entity_id
_entity_poly.type
_entity_poly.pdbx_seq_one_letter_code
_entity_poly.pdbx_strand_id
1 'polypeptide(L)'
;MKSTLKIIILLSSILISINGKLIFKKIDCSADSEWICLKQCYVSETHALNVIGSIIKPLTNPFEIQFTLSKLDGSTSTLVFDTQIEWCSFMNGNGNNPIFTQLVAIIKNVLPKLIHECPYCGDFEVKNLKFDEAMNLAASAFFPIGELKVETGLLIQDSSIFNLTIIIESKLF
;
A
#
# COMPACT_ATOMS: atom_id res chain seq x y z
N MET A 1 27.76 29.54 -28.15
CA MET A 1 27.34 28.12 -28.14
C MET A 1 27.96 27.34 -26.96
N LYS A 2 27.90 27.84 -25.71
CA LYS A 2 28.55 27.23 -24.52
C LYS A 2 27.64 27.08 -23.29
N SER A 3 26.35 27.43 -23.40
CA SER A 3 25.44 27.49 -22.24
C SER A 3 24.54 26.25 -22.09
N THR A 4 24.20 25.57 -23.19
CA THR A 4 23.29 24.40 -23.18
C THR A 4 23.93 23.12 -22.63
N LEU A 5 25.26 22.98 -22.69
CA LEU A 5 25.95 21.76 -22.22
C LEU A 5 25.97 21.64 -20.68
N LYS A 6 25.88 22.76 -19.95
CA LYS A 6 25.84 22.75 -18.48
C LYS A 6 24.48 22.32 -17.92
N ILE A 7 23.40 22.52 -18.67
CA ILE A 7 22.04 22.17 -18.23
C ILE A 7 21.81 20.65 -18.32
N ILE A 8 22.36 19.98 -19.34
CA ILE A 8 22.24 18.52 -19.51
C ILE A 8 22.96 17.77 -18.38
N ILE A 9 24.11 18.26 -17.93
CA ILE A 9 24.87 17.64 -16.83
C ILE A 9 24.13 17.79 -15.49
N LEU A 10 23.41 18.91 -15.27
CA LEU A 10 22.58 19.14 -14.08
C LEU A 10 21.30 18.30 -14.05
N LEU A 11 20.71 17.98 -15.21
CA LEU A 11 19.57 17.06 -15.29
C LEU A 11 19.97 15.59 -15.14
N SER A 12 21.17 15.19 -15.61
CA SER A 12 21.65 13.81 -15.45
C SER A 12 22.00 13.44 -14.00
N SER A 13 22.36 14.41 -13.16
CA SER A 13 22.64 14.17 -11.73
C SER A 13 21.40 14.17 -10.84
N ILE A 14 20.21 14.48 -11.38
CA ILE A 14 18.91 14.29 -10.69
C ILE A 14 18.37 12.87 -10.94
N LEU A 15 18.94 12.14 -11.91
CA LEU A 15 18.70 10.71 -12.12
C LEU A 15 19.69 9.84 -11.32
N ILE A 16 20.07 10.27 -10.12
CA ILE A 16 20.57 9.29 -9.15
C ILE A 16 19.36 8.43 -8.85
N SER A 17 19.31 7.24 -9.46
CA SER A 17 18.41 6.17 -9.05
C SER A 17 18.72 5.93 -7.58
N ILE A 18 17.92 6.56 -6.72
CA ILE A 18 17.96 6.36 -5.29
C ILE A 18 17.50 4.91 -5.11
N ASN A 19 18.46 3.98 -5.14
CA ASN A 19 18.17 2.59 -4.88
C ASN A 19 17.74 2.54 -3.41
N GLY A 20 16.44 2.52 -3.20
CA GLY A 20 15.81 2.34 -1.92
C GLY A 20 15.58 0.85 -1.68
N LYS A 21 15.71 0.39 -0.44
CA LYS A 21 15.29 -0.94 -0.01
C LYS A 21 14.17 -0.78 1.01
N LEU A 22 13.02 -1.38 0.70
CA LEU A 22 11.88 -1.50 1.61
C LEU A 22 11.89 -2.88 2.28
N ILE A 23 11.65 -2.89 3.60
CA ILE A 23 11.65 -4.10 4.41
C ILE A 23 10.43 -4.09 5.33
N PHE A 24 9.61 -5.15 5.26
CA PHE A 24 8.53 -5.36 6.21
C PHE A 24 9.11 -5.70 7.60
N LYS A 25 8.73 -4.93 8.62
CA LYS A 25 9.19 -5.10 10.01
C LYS A 25 8.13 -5.73 10.90
N LYS A 26 6.92 -5.19 10.84
CA LYS A 26 5.81 -5.60 11.69
C LYS A 26 4.51 -5.49 10.92
N ILE A 27 3.56 -6.31 11.31
CA ILE A 27 2.17 -6.21 10.89
C ILE A 27 1.26 -6.38 12.11
N ASP A 28 0.13 -5.70 12.05
CA ASP A 28 -1.02 -5.93 12.91
C ASP A 28 -2.28 -5.97 12.05
N CYS A 29 -3.20 -6.88 12.35
CA CYS A 29 -4.48 -7.00 11.65
C CYS A 29 -5.62 -7.10 12.66
N SER A 30 -6.69 -6.39 12.38
CA SER A 30 -7.97 -6.51 13.08
C SER A 30 -9.08 -6.72 12.06
N ALA A 31 -10.00 -7.64 12.33
CA ALA A 31 -11.07 -7.99 11.42
C ALA A 31 -12.36 -8.20 12.21
N ASP A 32 -13.47 -7.66 11.70
CA ASP A 32 -14.79 -8.01 12.19
C ASP A 32 -15.13 -9.43 11.74
N SER A 33 -15.26 -10.35 12.70
CA SER A 33 -15.54 -11.76 12.46
C SER A 33 -16.86 -12.02 11.74
N GLU A 34 -17.79 -11.05 11.72
CA GLU A 34 -19.01 -11.15 10.93
C GLU A 34 -18.81 -10.90 9.44
N TRP A 35 -17.74 -10.21 9.06
CA TRP A 35 -17.46 -9.83 7.68
C TRP A 35 -16.25 -10.55 7.10
N ILE A 36 -15.24 -10.83 7.93
CA ILE A 36 -13.96 -11.37 7.49
C ILE A 36 -13.49 -12.48 8.42
N CYS A 37 -13.14 -13.61 7.83
CA CYS A 37 -12.44 -14.71 8.50
C CYS A 37 -10.95 -14.59 8.20
N LEU A 38 -10.18 -14.00 9.11
CA LEU A 38 -8.72 -13.86 8.98
C LEU A 38 -8.03 -15.14 9.47
N LYS A 39 -7.26 -15.79 8.60
CA LYS A 39 -6.54 -17.05 8.87
C LYS A 39 -5.07 -16.83 9.20
N GLN A 40 -4.43 -15.90 8.51
CA GLN A 40 -3.02 -15.55 8.71
C GLN A 40 -2.82 -14.04 8.63
N CYS A 41 -2.01 -13.51 9.53
CA CYS A 41 -1.51 -12.14 9.47
C CYS A 41 -0.18 -12.07 10.22
N TYR A 42 0.94 -12.13 9.50
CA TYR A 42 2.28 -12.05 10.08
C TYR A 42 3.32 -11.62 9.05
N VAL A 43 4.45 -11.13 9.55
CA VAL A 43 5.69 -10.97 8.79
C VAL A 43 6.64 -12.09 9.20
N SER A 44 7.13 -12.86 8.24
CA SER A 44 8.10 -13.94 8.50
C SER A 44 9.48 -13.40 8.86
N GLU A 45 10.33 -14.27 9.41
CA GLU A 45 11.74 -13.95 9.71
C GLU A 45 12.53 -13.48 8.47
N THR A 46 12.12 -13.91 7.27
CA THR A 46 12.73 -13.47 6.01
C THR A 46 12.12 -12.17 5.46
N HIS A 47 11.43 -11.42 6.30
CA HIS A 47 10.72 -10.17 5.99
C HIS A 47 9.66 -10.33 4.89
N ALA A 48 9.06 -11.51 4.78
CA ALA A 48 7.95 -11.76 3.86
C ALA A 48 6.60 -11.52 4.54
N LEU A 49 5.75 -10.71 3.92
CA LEU A 49 4.39 -10.42 4.37
C LEU A 49 3.43 -11.56 3.99
N ASN A 50 2.64 -12.02 4.96
CA ASN A 50 1.60 -13.02 4.78
C ASN A 50 0.28 -12.53 5.40
N VAL A 51 -0.74 -12.36 4.57
CA VAL A 51 -2.11 -12.00 4.98
C VAL A 51 -3.07 -12.89 4.19
N ILE A 52 -3.78 -13.77 4.89
CA ILE A 52 -4.70 -14.73 4.27
C ILE A 52 -6.01 -14.70 5.03
N GLY A 53 -7.11 -14.56 4.30
CA GLY A 53 -8.44 -14.58 4.88
C GLY A 53 -9.52 -14.75 3.84
N SER A 54 -10.76 -14.62 4.28
CA SER A 54 -11.94 -14.74 3.44
C SER A 54 -12.93 -13.65 3.82
N ILE A 55 -13.45 -12.92 2.85
CA ILE A 55 -14.64 -12.09 3.03
C ILE A 55 -15.85 -13.01 2.99
N ILE A 56 -16.62 -13.04 4.08
CA ILE A 56 -17.75 -13.96 4.26
C ILE A 56 -19.11 -13.32 3.95
N LYS A 57 -19.20 -11.99 4.00
CA LYS A 57 -20.37 -11.21 3.56
C LYS A 57 -19.97 -10.39 2.32
N PRO A 58 -20.76 -10.43 1.23
CA PRO A 58 -20.43 -9.68 0.03
C PRO A 58 -20.23 -8.19 0.30
N LEU A 59 -19.08 -7.65 -0.12
CA LEU A 59 -18.83 -6.21 -0.13
C LEU A 59 -19.61 -5.59 -1.29
N THR A 60 -20.74 -4.99 -0.96
CA THR A 60 -21.60 -4.25 -1.90
C THR A 60 -21.43 -2.74 -1.74
N ASN A 61 -21.74 -1.97 -2.78
CA ASN A 61 -21.70 -0.51 -2.73
C ASN A 61 -22.69 0.03 -1.64
N PRO A 62 -22.28 0.98 -0.80
CA PRO A 62 -20.93 1.56 -0.70
C PRO A 62 -20.04 0.80 0.28
N PHE A 63 -18.80 0.51 -0.15
CA PHE A 63 -17.72 0.21 0.79
C PHE A 63 -16.48 1.00 0.41
N GLU A 64 -15.72 1.38 1.42
CA GLU A 64 -14.62 2.31 1.27
C GLU A 64 -13.30 1.66 1.67
N ILE A 65 -12.24 2.10 1.00
CA ILE A 65 -10.86 1.78 1.35
C ILE A 65 -10.22 3.06 1.86
N GLN A 66 -9.79 3.04 3.12
CA GLN A 66 -8.93 4.06 3.68
C GLN A 66 -7.48 3.62 3.57
N PHE A 67 -6.59 4.54 3.23
CA PHE A 67 -5.16 4.35 3.22
C PHE A 67 -4.47 5.56 3.85
N THR A 68 -3.64 5.30 4.86
CA THR A 68 -2.88 6.33 5.56
C THR A 68 -1.41 5.93 5.58
N LEU A 69 -0.53 6.86 5.18
CA LEU A 69 0.91 6.73 5.32
C LEU A 69 1.41 7.75 6.33
N SER A 70 2.11 7.27 7.36
CA SER A 70 2.81 8.12 8.33
C SER A 70 4.28 7.74 8.40
N LYS A 71 5.14 8.74 8.64
CA LYS A 71 6.55 8.54 9.00
C LYS A 71 6.68 8.45 10.51
N LEU A 72 7.41 7.46 11.00
CA LEU A 72 7.70 7.27 12.42
C LEU A 72 9.05 7.91 12.77
N ASP A 73 9.08 8.66 13.87
CA ASP A 73 10.28 9.23 14.48
C ASP A 73 10.22 9.03 15.99
N GLY A 74 10.81 7.93 16.46
CA GLY A 74 10.72 7.47 17.84
C GLY A 74 9.27 7.18 18.24
N SER A 75 8.75 7.97 19.20
CA SER A 75 7.37 7.88 19.68
C SER A 75 6.39 8.76 18.91
N THR A 76 6.86 9.54 17.94
CA THR A 76 6.03 10.47 17.17
C THR A 76 5.75 9.92 15.78
N SER A 77 4.58 10.26 15.23
CA SER A 77 4.19 9.94 13.86
C SER A 77 3.80 11.19 13.12
N THR A 78 4.40 11.44 11.97
CA THR A 78 4.02 12.54 11.07
C THR A 78 3.26 11.98 9.88
N LEU A 79 2.04 12.48 9.68
CA LEU A 79 1.24 12.10 8.52
C LEU A 79 1.93 12.55 7.22
N VAL A 80 2.12 11.61 6.29
CA VAL A 80 2.62 11.89 4.94
C VAL A 80 1.44 12.12 4.00
N PHE A 81 0.48 11.20 4.00
CA PHE A 81 -0.80 11.39 3.31
C PHE A 81 -1.87 10.48 3.90
N ASP A 82 -3.12 10.89 3.76
CA ASP A 82 -4.31 10.14 4.14
C ASP A 82 -5.34 10.24 3.02
N THR A 83 -5.97 9.13 2.68
CA THR A 83 -6.94 9.09 1.59
C THR A 83 -7.97 8.00 1.79
N GLN A 84 -9.18 8.26 1.32
CA GLN A 84 -10.32 7.37 1.43
C GLN A 84 -11.07 7.38 0.11
N ILE A 85 -11.55 6.23 -0.32
CA ILE A 85 -12.26 6.10 -1.59
C ILE A 85 -13.34 5.03 -1.52
N GLU A 86 -14.47 5.31 -2.15
CA GLU A 86 -15.50 4.31 -2.41
C GLU A 86 -15.00 3.39 -3.55
N TRP A 87 -14.69 2.15 -3.21
CA TRP A 87 -13.95 1.24 -4.09
C TRP A 87 -14.74 0.90 -5.36
N CYS A 88 -16.05 0.68 -5.24
CA CYS A 88 -16.85 0.26 -6.38
C CYS A 88 -16.98 1.38 -7.43
N SER A 89 -17.19 2.62 -7.01
CA SER A 89 -17.20 3.81 -7.86
C SER A 89 -15.85 4.02 -8.52
N PHE A 90 -14.75 3.85 -7.77
CA PHE A 90 -13.40 3.93 -8.34
C PHE A 90 -13.15 2.89 -9.42
N MET A 91 -13.48 1.62 -9.15
CA MET A 91 -13.29 0.53 -10.11
C MET A 91 -14.15 0.69 -11.37
N ASN A 92 -15.30 1.33 -11.26
CA ASN A 92 -16.18 1.66 -12.39
C ASN A 92 -15.75 2.93 -13.15
N GLY A 93 -14.60 3.54 -12.82
CA GLY A 93 -14.07 4.73 -13.48
C GLY A 93 -14.73 6.05 -13.05
N ASN A 94 -15.59 6.02 -12.03
CA ASN A 94 -16.27 7.21 -11.49
C ASN A 94 -15.49 7.86 -10.33
N GLY A 95 -14.49 7.17 -9.77
CA GLY A 95 -13.61 7.72 -8.74
C GLY A 95 -12.39 8.42 -9.34
N ASN A 96 -12.12 9.65 -8.92
CA ASN A 96 -10.92 10.40 -9.32
C ASN A 96 -10.03 10.69 -8.11
N ASN A 97 -9.05 9.80 -7.86
CA ASN A 97 -8.04 10.00 -6.83
C ASN A 97 -6.66 9.63 -7.39
N PRO A 98 -5.77 10.61 -7.64
CA PRO A 98 -4.49 10.35 -8.31
C PRO A 98 -3.52 9.54 -7.47
N ILE A 99 -3.59 9.63 -6.14
CA ILE A 99 -2.78 8.83 -5.23
C ILE A 99 -3.25 7.37 -5.29
N PHE A 100 -4.56 7.17 -5.13
CA PHE A 100 -5.14 5.83 -5.16
C PHE A 100 -4.99 5.15 -6.52
N THR A 101 -5.06 5.91 -7.62
CA THR A 101 -4.79 5.41 -8.98
C THR A 101 -3.39 4.82 -9.10
N GLN A 102 -2.39 5.50 -8.52
CA GLN A 102 -1.02 5.00 -8.52
C GLN A 102 -0.85 3.78 -7.60
N LEU A 103 -1.46 3.79 -6.41
CA LEU A 103 -1.45 2.64 -5.49
C LEU A 103 -2.07 1.40 -6.14
N VAL A 104 -3.24 1.54 -6.76
CA VAL A 104 -3.92 0.44 -7.46
C VAL A 104 -3.12 -0.04 -8.65
N ALA A 105 -2.44 0.84 -9.39
CA ALA A 105 -1.54 0.42 -10.48
C ALA A 105 -0.38 -0.45 -9.95
N ILE A 106 0.22 -0.08 -8.81
CA ILE A 106 1.26 -0.90 -8.15
C ILE A 106 0.67 -2.24 -7.70
N ILE A 107 -0.46 -2.24 -7.00
CA ILE A 107 -1.10 -3.46 -6.50
C ILE A 107 -1.51 -4.37 -7.66
N LYS A 108 -2.04 -3.84 -8.78
CA LYS A 108 -2.37 -4.61 -9.99
C LYS A 108 -1.14 -5.34 -10.55
N ASN A 109 0.03 -4.71 -10.52
CA ASN A 109 1.26 -5.31 -11.03
C ASN A 109 1.83 -6.38 -10.09
N VAL A 110 1.71 -6.18 -8.78
CA VAL A 110 2.36 -7.03 -7.76
C VAL A 110 1.44 -8.14 -7.26
N LEU A 111 0.19 -7.79 -6.99
CA LEU A 111 -0.85 -8.63 -6.39
C LEU A 111 -2.14 -8.52 -7.21
N PRO A 112 -2.13 -8.88 -8.51
CA PRO A 112 -3.30 -8.75 -9.38
C PRO A 112 -4.52 -9.51 -8.83
N LYS A 113 -4.29 -10.59 -8.08
CA LYS A 113 -5.31 -11.41 -7.44
C LYS A 113 -6.04 -10.72 -6.28
N LEU A 114 -5.62 -9.54 -5.82
CA LEU A 114 -6.36 -8.76 -4.82
C LEU A 114 -7.35 -7.78 -5.46
N ILE A 115 -7.26 -7.60 -6.78
CA ILE A 115 -8.08 -6.64 -7.49
C ILE A 115 -9.31 -7.35 -8.01
N HIS A 116 -10.46 -7.04 -7.43
CA HIS A 116 -11.73 -7.63 -7.78
C HIS A 116 -12.78 -6.57 -8.11
N GLU A 117 -13.71 -6.94 -8.97
CA GLU A 117 -14.91 -6.17 -9.24
C GLU A 117 -15.89 -6.27 -8.08
N CYS A 118 -16.78 -5.28 -7.98
CA CYS A 118 -17.89 -5.32 -7.02
C CYS A 118 -19.11 -6.06 -7.61
N PRO A 119 -19.89 -6.79 -6.80
CA PRO A 119 -19.65 -7.08 -5.39
C PRO A 119 -18.58 -8.17 -5.20
N TYR A 120 -17.83 -8.12 -4.11
CA TYR A 120 -16.77 -9.09 -3.84
C TYR A 120 -17.06 -9.94 -2.60
N CYS A 121 -16.89 -11.25 -2.73
CA CYS A 121 -16.96 -12.23 -1.65
C CYS A 121 -16.00 -13.38 -2.01
N GLY A 122 -15.25 -13.90 -1.02
CA GLY A 122 -14.30 -14.97 -1.26
C GLY A 122 -12.96 -14.78 -0.58
N ASP A 123 -12.02 -15.64 -0.95
CA ASP A 123 -10.69 -15.72 -0.35
C ASP A 123 -9.77 -14.63 -0.89
N PHE A 124 -9.01 -13.99 -0.01
CA PHE A 124 -7.89 -13.13 -0.39
C PHE A 124 -6.60 -13.69 0.20
N GLU A 125 -5.54 -13.66 -0.61
CA GLU A 125 -4.25 -14.25 -0.25
C GLU A 125 -3.10 -13.34 -0.70
N VAL A 126 -2.37 -12.84 0.29
CA VAL A 126 -1.02 -12.30 0.14
C VAL A 126 -0.09 -13.28 0.83
N LYS A 127 0.74 -13.97 0.05
CA LYS A 127 1.64 -14.99 0.57
C LYS A 127 3.07 -14.72 0.13
N ASN A 128 3.99 -14.76 1.10
CA ASN A 128 5.42 -14.54 0.90
C ASN A 128 5.76 -13.25 0.12
N LEU A 129 4.98 -12.19 0.29
CA LEU A 129 5.24 -10.94 -0.40
C LEU A 129 6.52 -10.29 0.14
N LYS A 130 7.46 -10.00 -0.75
CA LYS A 130 8.69 -9.26 -0.46
C LYS A 130 8.81 -8.12 -1.45
N PHE A 131 9.41 -7.01 -1.03
CA PHE A 131 9.79 -5.96 -1.96
C PHE A 131 10.95 -6.46 -2.84
N ASP A 132 10.64 -6.77 -4.10
CA ASP A 132 11.66 -7.01 -5.12
C ASP A 132 12.19 -5.68 -5.69
N GLU A 133 13.13 -5.75 -6.63
CA GLU A 133 13.76 -4.55 -7.21
C GLU A 133 12.75 -3.63 -7.93
N ALA A 134 11.79 -4.19 -8.66
CA ALA A 134 10.78 -3.42 -9.39
C ALA A 134 9.81 -2.73 -8.42
N MET A 135 9.38 -3.44 -7.38
CA MET A 135 8.57 -2.89 -6.30
C MET A 135 9.31 -1.80 -5.55
N ASN A 136 10.59 -2.03 -5.21
CA ASN A 136 11.41 -1.04 -4.51
C ASN A 136 11.54 0.25 -5.33
N LEU A 137 11.76 0.14 -6.64
CA LEU A 137 11.85 1.30 -7.53
C LEU A 137 10.52 2.05 -7.65
N ALA A 138 9.41 1.34 -7.83
CA ALA A 138 8.09 1.97 -7.90
C ALA A 138 7.72 2.65 -6.58
N ALA A 139 8.04 2.00 -5.46
CA ALA A 139 7.66 2.42 -4.13
C ALA A 139 8.59 3.52 -3.58
N SER A 140 9.87 3.57 -3.96
CA SER A 140 10.80 4.62 -3.52
C SER A 140 10.39 6.03 -3.97
N ALA A 141 9.55 6.14 -5.00
CA ALA A 141 8.96 7.42 -5.40
C ALA A 141 7.89 7.94 -4.42
N PHE A 142 7.25 7.05 -3.65
CA PHE A 142 6.16 7.38 -2.73
C PHE A 142 6.58 7.36 -1.26
N PHE A 143 7.52 6.49 -0.90
CA PHE A 143 7.88 6.26 0.48
C PHE A 143 9.16 7.02 0.85
N PRO A 144 9.09 8.00 1.77
CA PRO A 144 10.28 8.69 2.22
C PRO A 144 11.21 7.73 2.98
N ILE A 145 12.48 8.08 3.06
CA ILE A 145 13.47 7.32 3.83
C ILE A 145 13.10 7.39 5.33
N GLY A 146 13.22 6.25 6.00
CA GLY A 146 12.95 6.10 7.43
C GLY A 146 12.02 4.93 7.75
N GLU A 147 11.55 4.88 8.99
CA GLU A 147 10.52 3.95 9.41
C GLU A 147 9.14 4.53 9.11
N LEU A 148 8.27 3.70 8.53
CA LEU A 148 7.00 4.12 7.96
C LEU A 148 5.89 3.23 8.52
N LYS A 149 4.75 3.83 8.83
CA LYS A 149 3.52 3.16 9.21
C LYS A 149 2.53 3.31 8.06
N VAL A 150 2.15 2.19 7.46
CA VAL A 150 1.09 2.10 6.46
C VAL A 150 -0.14 1.53 7.14
N GLU A 151 -1.26 2.24 7.06
CA GLU A 151 -2.55 1.79 7.57
C GLU A 151 -3.51 1.66 6.40
N THR A 152 -4.24 0.56 6.36
CA THR A 152 -5.28 0.32 5.36
C THR A 152 -6.52 -0.20 6.06
N GLY A 153 -7.66 0.41 5.78
CA GLY A 153 -8.95 0.06 6.36
C GLY A 153 -9.94 -0.35 5.28
N LEU A 154 -10.77 -1.36 5.54
CA LEU A 154 -12.02 -1.60 4.81
C LEU A 154 -13.17 -1.09 5.67
N LEU A 155 -13.95 -0.15 5.14
CA LEU A 155 -15.04 0.50 5.86
C LEU A 155 -16.38 0.22 5.18
N ILE A 156 -17.40 0.00 6.00
CA ILE A 156 -18.80 -0.08 5.60
C ILE A 156 -19.56 0.88 6.50
N GLN A 157 -20.23 1.88 5.92
CA GLN A 157 -20.97 2.91 6.67
C GLN A 157 -20.11 3.52 7.79
N ASP A 158 -18.89 3.95 7.45
CA ASP A 158 -17.88 4.51 8.36
C ASP A 158 -17.37 3.57 9.46
N SER A 159 -17.86 2.33 9.52
CA SER A 159 -17.39 1.32 10.47
C SER A 159 -16.32 0.46 9.82
N SER A 160 -15.14 0.39 10.45
CA SER A 160 -14.07 -0.45 9.95
C SER A 160 -14.35 -1.93 10.23
N ILE A 161 -14.44 -2.73 9.17
CA ILE A 161 -14.58 -4.19 9.23
C ILE A 161 -13.23 -4.91 9.07
N PHE A 162 -12.19 -4.17 8.64
CA PHE A 162 -10.82 -4.66 8.55
C PHE A 162 -9.86 -3.50 8.74
N ASN A 163 -8.84 -3.70 9.56
CA ASN A 163 -7.70 -2.80 9.68
C ASN A 163 -6.43 -3.60 9.50
N LEU A 164 -5.54 -3.06 8.69
CA LEU A 164 -4.21 -3.59 8.44
C LEU A 164 -3.21 -2.47 8.73
N THR A 165 -2.32 -2.70 9.69
CA THR A 165 -1.21 -1.79 9.99
C THR A 165 0.10 -2.50 9.68
N ILE A 166 0.93 -1.90 8.85
CA ILE A 166 2.24 -2.44 8.47
C ILE A 166 3.31 -1.41 8.83
N ILE A 167 4.37 -1.87 9.49
CA ILE A 167 5.59 -1.08 9.66
C ILE A 167 6.60 -1.51 8.61
N ILE A 168 7.06 -0.54 7.83
CA ILE A 168 8.03 -0.71 6.74
C ILE A 168 9.26 0.14 7.06
N GLU A 169 10.45 -0.42 6.88
CA GLU A 169 11.69 0.34 6.91
C GLU A 169 12.14 0.65 5.48
N SER A 170 12.35 1.93 5.18
CA SER A 170 12.89 2.44 3.91
C SER A 170 14.32 2.96 4.12
N LYS A 171 15.28 2.38 3.40
CA LYS A 171 16.71 2.71 3.50
C LYS A 171 17.33 2.95 2.12
N LEU A 172 18.37 3.79 2.09
CA LEU A 172 19.27 3.90 0.93
C LEU A 172 20.28 2.76 0.92
N PHE A 173 20.68 2.33 -0.27
CA PHE A 173 21.91 1.56 -0.48
C PHE A 173 23.16 2.43 -0.35
#